data_AF-A0A3P8U7J0-F1
#
_entry.id   AF-A0A3P8U7J0-F1
#
_cell.length_a   1.000
_cell.length_b   1.000
_cell.length_c   1.000
_cell.angle_alpha   90.00
_cell.angle_beta   90.00
_cell.angle_gamma   90.00
#
_symmetry.space_group_name_H-M   'P 1'
#
loop_
_entity.id
_entity.type
_entity.pdbx_description
1 polymer ?
#
loop_
_entity_poly.entity_id
_entity_poly.type
_entity_poly.pdbx_seq_one_letter_code
_entity_poly.pdbx_strand_id
1 'polypeptide(L)'
;MKWEKLKPPEPDDPMCCCECDIYQYGCCCDCEDLDEAFSRWLKGKPPKSGCQSPVFGALMQNLEISLIPALLLLPLLLRVAALHYLLGIIILTALPGLVLWYYYATHRKKRRTLFFLTLALYSLAHMYYLFITEILPRGDVSQLQLFTVTAGMILTILSLIHTKRGPGFVTASLQEAHSRSQETEKKDSEHLNGSVQSAASSSESKPQTLTAKWSRCPVCKIMRPPRAGHCRTCGSCVQRLDHHCIWINSCVGQANHRSFLLTLCVFLLTSVYGISLVLCSLCPRQYLMTALLYCPGVYSQSSTALCFTCAWYSSIITGGLLYLLVTQVLNISFNVTEREAQLALRNKTGQSRLWGLVVDTREFSRGFYQNWVEFLTMTDASISLRSSLTDLV
;
A
#
# COMPACT_ATOMS: atom_id res chain seq x y z
N MET A 1 -20.73 -3.08 -38.15
CA MET A 1 -19.75 -2.43 -37.23
C MET A 1 -19.79 -3.14 -35.89
N LYS A 2 -18.82 -4.04 -35.63
CA LYS A 2 -18.62 -4.68 -34.33
C LYS A 2 -17.78 -3.74 -33.47
N TRP A 3 -18.33 -3.30 -32.35
CA TRP A 3 -17.59 -2.62 -31.30
C TRP A 3 -16.76 -3.65 -30.54
N GLU A 4 -15.51 -3.85 -30.96
CA GLU A 4 -14.54 -4.56 -30.13
C GLU A 4 -14.14 -3.68 -28.95
N LYS A 5 -14.39 -4.20 -27.76
CA LYS A 5 -14.13 -3.55 -26.47
C LYS A 5 -12.65 -3.24 -26.33
N LEU A 6 -12.32 -1.96 -26.17
CA LEU A 6 -11.03 -1.49 -25.66
C LEU A 6 -10.71 -2.22 -24.35
N LYS A 7 -9.78 -3.18 -24.43
CA LYS A 7 -9.20 -3.87 -23.28
C LYS A 7 -8.28 -2.87 -22.55
N PRO A 8 -8.43 -2.60 -21.25
CA PRO A 8 -7.48 -1.75 -20.53
C PRO A 8 -6.08 -2.42 -20.50
N PRO A 9 -4.98 -1.64 -20.54
CA PRO A 9 -3.62 -2.14 -20.77
C PRO A 9 -3.17 -3.15 -19.70
N GLU A 10 -2.37 -4.16 -20.09
CA GLU A 10 -1.88 -5.20 -19.19
C GLU A 10 -0.93 -4.62 -18.11
N PRO A 11 -0.73 -5.28 -16.95
CA PRO A 11 0.17 -4.80 -15.90
C PRO A 11 1.67 -5.03 -16.19
N ASP A 12 1.99 -5.95 -17.10
CA ASP A 12 3.35 -6.22 -17.58
C ASP A 12 3.51 -5.89 -19.09
N ASP A 13 2.49 -5.32 -19.73
CA ASP A 13 2.65 -4.79 -21.10
C ASP A 13 3.65 -3.64 -21.05
N PRO A 14 4.67 -3.62 -21.93
CA PRO A 14 5.22 -2.35 -22.32
C PRO A 14 4.07 -1.59 -22.99
N MET A 15 3.59 -0.51 -22.37
CA MET A 15 3.05 0.55 -23.21
C MET A 15 4.26 1.04 -24.00
N CYS A 16 4.46 0.48 -25.19
CA CYS A 16 5.21 1.15 -26.22
C CYS A 16 4.57 2.52 -26.37
N CYS A 17 5.21 3.57 -25.87
CA CYS A 17 4.94 4.93 -26.28
C CYS A 17 5.34 5.18 -27.76
N CYS A 18 5.48 4.13 -28.57
CA CYS A 18 6.06 4.16 -29.91
C CYS A 18 5.12 3.62 -31.01
N GLU A 19 3.85 3.35 -30.73
CA GLU A 19 2.85 3.21 -31.80
C GLU A 19 1.98 4.47 -31.86
N CYS A 20 2.63 5.59 -32.19
CA CYS A 20 1.97 6.69 -32.86
C CYS A 20 2.43 6.62 -34.32
N ASP A 21 1.45 6.48 -35.21
CA ASP A 21 1.64 6.40 -36.64
C ASP A 21 2.63 7.46 -37.15
N ILE A 22 3.58 6.98 -37.94
CA ILE A 22 4.37 7.79 -38.86
C ILE A 22 3.38 8.36 -39.86
N TYR A 23 2.86 9.56 -39.60
CA TYR A 23 2.57 10.62 -40.58
C TYR A 23 2.10 11.87 -39.83
N GLN A 24 3.02 12.83 -39.73
CA GLN A 24 2.76 14.28 -39.64
C GLN A 24 2.08 14.82 -38.35
N TYR A 25 2.82 15.73 -37.70
CA TYR A 25 2.46 16.62 -36.58
C TYR A 25 2.55 16.08 -35.14
N GLY A 26 3.71 16.32 -34.54
CA GLY A 26 3.84 16.85 -33.17
C GLY A 26 3.60 15.90 -31.99
N CYS A 27 4.61 15.15 -31.57
CA CYS A 27 4.61 14.47 -30.28
C CYS A 27 5.28 15.37 -29.22
N CYS A 28 4.49 16.07 -28.40
CA CYS A 28 4.96 16.72 -27.18
C CYS A 28 5.13 15.66 -26.08
N CYS A 29 6.31 15.08 -25.98
CA CYS A 29 6.76 14.33 -24.80
C CYS A 29 8.01 14.99 -24.24
N ASP A 30 7.84 15.84 -23.22
CA ASP A 30 8.93 16.32 -22.36
C ASP A 30 9.54 15.13 -21.61
N CYS A 31 10.54 14.50 -22.21
CA CYS A 31 11.37 13.47 -21.59
C CYS A 31 12.85 13.86 -21.46
N GLU A 32 13.19 15.15 -21.58
CA GLU A 32 14.59 15.61 -21.50
C GLU A 32 14.91 16.61 -20.38
N ASP A 33 13.95 17.04 -19.55
CA ASP A 33 14.23 18.14 -18.61
C ASP A 33 14.92 17.76 -17.30
N LEU A 34 14.89 16.47 -16.89
CA LEU A 34 15.47 16.06 -15.60
C LEU A 34 16.97 15.71 -15.69
N ASP A 35 17.39 15.08 -16.80
CA ASP A 35 18.80 14.75 -17.04
C ASP A 35 19.62 15.99 -17.41
N GLU A 36 19.03 16.96 -18.11
CA GLU A 36 19.62 18.28 -18.38
C GLU A 36 19.82 19.10 -17.07
N ALA A 37 18.85 19.05 -16.15
CA ALA A 37 18.95 19.71 -14.85
C ALA A 37 20.04 19.09 -13.95
N PHE A 38 20.14 17.76 -13.93
CA PHE A 38 21.13 17.04 -13.12
C PHE A 38 22.55 17.21 -13.67
N SER A 39 22.71 17.22 -14.99
CA SER A 39 24.00 17.45 -15.65
C SER A 39 24.47 18.91 -15.56
N ARG A 40 23.57 19.89 -15.44
CA ARG A 40 23.92 21.29 -15.13
C ARG A 40 24.40 21.49 -13.69
N TRP A 41 23.82 20.76 -12.74
CA TRP A 41 24.27 20.75 -11.34
C TRP A 41 25.67 20.13 -11.20
N LEU A 42 25.92 19.00 -11.87
CA LEU A 42 27.24 18.37 -11.93
C LEU A 42 28.33 19.24 -12.59
N LYS A 43 27.94 20.15 -13.48
CA LYS A 43 28.86 21.05 -14.20
C LYS A 43 29.06 22.43 -13.53
N GLY A 44 28.49 22.66 -12.34
CA GLY A 44 28.82 23.83 -11.50
C GLY A 44 28.53 25.20 -12.13
N LYS A 45 27.51 25.34 -12.98
CA LYS A 45 27.13 26.64 -13.56
C LYS A 45 26.16 27.40 -12.63
N PRO A 46 26.42 28.66 -12.28
CA PRO A 46 25.55 29.42 -11.37
C PRO A 46 24.23 29.85 -12.06
N PRO A 47 23.09 29.86 -11.34
CA PRO A 47 21.84 30.41 -11.85
C PRO A 47 21.87 31.95 -11.83
N LYS A 48 21.17 32.57 -12.79
CA LYS A 48 20.98 34.03 -12.84
C LYS A 48 20.14 34.51 -11.66
N SER A 49 20.55 35.66 -11.13
CA SER A 49 20.12 36.34 -9.91
C SER A 49 18.60 36.54 -9.73
N GLY A 50 18.13 36.40 -8.49
CA GLY A 50 16.84 36.91 -8.03
C GLY A 50 16.50 36.44 -6.60
N CYS A 51 16.50 37.37 -5.65
CA CYS A 51 16.45 37.19 -4.19
C CYS A 51 15.19 36.49 -3.66
N GLN A 52 15.34 35.34 -2.97
CA GLN A 52 14.56 34.91 -1.79
C GLN A 52 15.46 34.03 -0.92
N SER A 53 15.29 34.06 0.41
CA SER A 53 16.21 33.38 1.33
C SER A 53 16.33 31.87 1.01
N PRO A 54 17.55 31.29 1.05
CA PRO A 54 17.78 29.90 0.65
C PRO A 54 16.98 28.90 1.50
N VAL A 55 16.61 29.29 2.72
CA VAL A 55 15.81 28.47 3.64
C VAL A 55 14.33 28.47 3.25
N PHE A 56 13.77 29.62 2.87
CA PHE A 56 12.36 29.72 2.48
C PHE A 56 12.12 29.15 1.06
N GLY A 57 13.10 29.35 0.17
CA GLY A 57 13.11 28.75 -1.17
C GLY A 57 13.24 27.22 -1.13
N ALA A 58 14.12 26.66 -0.28
CA ALA A 58 14.25 25.22 -0.13
C ALA A 58 13.04 24.56 0.58
N LEU A 59 12.38 25.28 1.49
CA LEU A 59 11.15 24.81 2.12
C LEU A 59 9.98 24.76 1.11
N MET A 60 9.86 25.78 0.25
CA MET A 60 8.81 25.87 -0.77
C MET A 60 9.07 24.99 -2.00
N GLN A 61 10.32 24.73 -2.37
CA GLN A 61 10.68 23.82 -3.47
C GLN A 61 10.51 22.34 -3.11
N ASN A 62 10.54 21.99 -1.82
CA ASN A 62 10.30 20.63 -1.32
C ASN A 62 8.86 20.39 -0.85
N LEU A 63 8.07 21.45 -0.63
CA LEU A 63 6.63 21.32 -0.48
C LEU A 63 6.06 21.10 -1.89
N GLU A 64 5.99 19.84 -2.30
CA GLU A 64 5.20 19.41 -3.45
C GLU A 64 3.87 20.20 -3.42
N ILE A 65 3.61 21.10 -4.38
CA ILE A 65 2.41 21.98 -4.41
C ILE A 65 1.12 21.16 -4.22
N SER A 66 1.19 19.88 -4.55
CA SER A 66 0.21 18.84 -4.30
C SER A 66 -0.16 18.55 -2.84
N LEU A 67 0.68 18.91 -1.87
CA LEU A 67 0.48 18.69 -0.44
C LEU A 67 -0.40 19.78 0.17
N ILE A 68 -0.37 21.00 -0.39
CA ILE A 68 -1.07 22.17 0.13
C ILE A 68 -2.59 21.92 0.20
N PRO A 69 -3.24 21.34 -0.82
CA PRO A 69 -4.65 21.01 -0.73
C PRO A 69 -4.94 19.99 0.38
N ALA A 70 -4.13 18.95 0.58
CA ALA A 70 -4.37 18.00 1.67
C ALA A 70 -4.32 18.67 3.06
N LEU A 71 -3.35 19.57 3.25
CA LEU A 71 -3.07 20.21 4.55
C LEU A 71 -4.04 21.36 4.89
N LEU A 72 -4.57 22.06 3.88
CA LEU A 72 -5.48 23.18 4.09
C LEU A 72 -6.96 22.81 3.87
N LEU A 73 -7.25 21.96 2.90
CA LEU A 73 -8.63 21.64 2.52
C LEU A 73 -9.29 20.74 3.57
N LEU A 74 -8.58 19.75 4.12
CA LEU A 74 -9.16 18.86 5.12
C LEU A 74 -9.62 19.59 6.39
N PRO A 75 -8.79 20.38 7.11
CA PRO A 75 -9.24 21.06 8.32
C PRO A 75 -10.34 22.10 8.01
N LEU A 76 -10.31 22.75 6.85
CA LEU A 76 -11.36 23.67 6.42
C LEU A 76 -12.68 22.92 6.19
N LEU A 77 -12.66 21.81 5.44
CA LEU A 77 -13.84 20.99 5.19
C LEU A 77 -14.43 20.43 6.48
N LEU A 78 -13.59 19.98 7.42
CA LEU A 78 -14.06 19.51 8.74
C LEU A 78 -14.69 20.62 9.56
N ARG A 79 -14.17 21.85 9.51
CA ARG A 79 -14.79 23.02 10.17
C ARG A 79 -16.12 23.40 9.53
N VAL A 80 -16.21 23.39 8.21
CA VAL A 80 -17.47 23.64 7.50
C VAL A 80 -18.49 22.55 7.81
N ALA A 81 -18.07 21.28 7.80
CA ALA A 81 -18.89 20.14 8.21
C ALA A 81 -19.41 20.26 9.66
N ALA A 82 -18.63 20.87 10.54
CA ALA A 82 -19.01 21.11 11.93
C ALA A 82 -20.03 22.24 12.13
N LEU A 83 -20.41 23.01 11.10
CA LEU A 83 -21.41 24.08 11.26
C LEU A 83 -22.82 23.53 11.46
N HIS A 84 -23.12 22.36 10.91
CA HIS A 84 -24.44 21.75 11.03
C HIS A 84 -24.39 20.25 10.73
N TYR A 85 -25.17 19.43 11.43
CA TYR A 85 -25.12 17.97 11.27
C TYR A 85 -25.42 17.50 9.84
N LEU A 86 -26.38 18.11 9.14
CA LEU A 86 -26.67 17.80 7.72
C LEU A 86 -25.48 18.11 6.82
N LEU A 87 -24.79 19.21 7.07
CA LEU A 87 -23.61 19.60 6.31
C LEU A 87 -22.46 18.64 6.57
N GLY A 88 -22.31 18.18 7.82
CA GLY A 88 -21.42 17.09 8.20
C GLY A 88 -21.68 15.82 7.40
N ILE A 89 -22.93 15.36 7.32
CA ILE A 89 -23.30 14.17 6.54
C ILE A 89 -22.92 14.36 5.07
N ILE A 90 -23.30 15.49 4.46
CA ILE A 90 -23.06 15.75 3.03
C ILE A 90 -21.55 15.81 2.73
N ILE A 91 -20.79 16.57 3.52
CA ILE A 91 -19.35 16.75 3.27
C ILE A 91 -18.59 15.45 3.51
N LEU A 92 -18.84 14.76 4.63
CA LEU A 92 -18.09 13.55 4.96
C LEU A 92 -18.41 12.37 4.03
N THR A 93 -19.63 12.26 3.52
CA THR A 93 -19.99 11.24 2.51
C THR A 93 -19.38 11.55 1.14
N ALA A 94 -19.29 12.83 0.76
CA ALA A 94 -18.66 13.24 -0.50
C ALA A 94 -17.12 13.22 -0.46
N LEU A 95 -16.52 13.38 0.73
CA LEU A 95 -15.08 13.56 0.91
C LEU A 95 -14.22 12.45 0.27
N PRO A 96 -14.49 11.14 0.46
CA PRO A 96 -13.69 10.09 -0.20
C PRO A 96 -13.72 10.21 -1.74
N GLY A 97 -14.88 10.53 -2.31
CA GLY A 97 -15.04 10.73 -3.75
C GLY A 97 -14.28 11.96 -4.25
N LEU A 98 -14.35 13.08 -3.52
CA LEU A 98 -13.62 14.30 -3.85
C LEU A 98 -12.10 14.12 -3.78
N VAL A 99 -11.60 13.41 -2.76
CA VAL A 99 -10.17 13.12 -2.61
C VAL A 99 -9.68 12.24 -3.76
N LEU A 100 -10.43 11.19 -4.12
CA LEU A 100 -10.11 10.33 -5.25
C LEU A 100 -10.17 11.09 -6.57
N TRP A 101 -11.20 11.89 -6.80
CA TRP A 101 -11.33 12.72 -7.99
C TRP A 101 -10.17 13.71 -8.12
N TYR A 102 -9.82 14.42 -7.04
CA TYR A 102 -8.67 15.33 -7.01
C TYR A 102 -7.38 14.60 -7.35
N TYR A 103 -7.15 13.43 -6.76
CA TYR A 103 -6.00 12.58 -7.07
C TYR A 103 -5.98 12.17 -8.55
N TYR A 104 -7.09 11.70 -9.10
CA TYR A 104 -7.14 11.34 -10.52
C TYR A 104 -6.92 12.56 -11.44
N ALA A 105 -7.44 13.74 -11.09
CA ALA A 105 -7.30 14.95 -11.88
C ALA A 105 -5.86 15.49 -11.89
N THR A 106 -5.20 15.51 -10.74
CA THR A 106 -3.91 16.21 -10.56
C THR A 106 -2.70 15.28 -10.53
N HIS A 107 -2.90 14.02 -10.14
CA HIS A 107 -1.83 13.13 -9.73
C HIS A 107 -1.70 11.84 -10.54
N ARG A 108 -2.70 11.48 -11.36
CA ARG A 108 -2.65 10.23 -12.16
C ARG A 108 -1.44 10.12 -13.10
N LYS A 109 -0.89 11.27 -13.52
CA LYS A 109 0.29 11.34 -14.40
C LYS A 109 1.62 11.26 -13.64
N LYS A 110 1.63 11.51 -12.33
CA LYS A 110 2.85 11.44 -11.51
C LYS A 110 3.09 9.98 -11.13
N ARG A 111 4.32 9.49 -11.33
CA ARG A 111 4.67 8.12 -10.96
C ARG A 111 4.53 7.87 -9.45
N ARG A 112 4.95 8.81 -8.60
CA ARG A 112 4.86 8.71 -7.13
C ARG A 112 4.29 9.99 -6.55
N THR A 113 3.54 9.86 -5.45
CA THR A 113 2.92 11.00 -4.77
C THR A 113 2.92 10.76 -3.27
N LEU A 114 3.25 11.77 -2.48
CA LEU A 114 3.16 11.70 -1.01
C LEU A 114 1.80 12.13 -0.47
N PHE A 115 0.89 12.59 -1.33
CA PHE A 115 -0.42 13.14 -0.98
C PHE A 115 -1.19 12.31 0.06
N PHE A 116 -1.43 11.01 -0.20
CA PHE A 116 -2.20 10.17 0.73
C PHE A 116 -1.49 9.88 2.04
N LEU A 117 -0.16 9.72 2.00
CA LEU A 117 0.64 9.53 3.22
C LEU A 117 0.62 10.78 4.09
N THR A 118 0.78 11.95 3.49
CA THR A 118 0.68 13.23 4.19
C THR A 118 -0.72 13.47 4.72
N LEU A 119 -1.76 13.18 3.93
CA LEU A 119 -3.15 13.28 4.37
C LEU A 119 -3.42 12.39 5.60
N ALA A 120 -2.94 11.15 5.59
CA ALA A 120 -3.09 10.22 6.71
C ALA A 120 -2.34 10.70 7.97
N LEU A 121 -1.06 11.08 7.83
CA LEU A 121 -0.25 11.57 8.96
C LEU A 121 -0.79 12.89 9.53
N TYR A 122 -1.22 13.80 8.67
CA TYR A 122 -1.84 15.06 9.09
C TYR A 122 -3.17 14.81 9.81
N SER A 123 -4.03 13.93 9.26
CA SER A 123 -5.28 13.55 9.92
C SER A 123 -5.00 13.00 11.31
N LEU A 124 -4.06 12.05 11.41
CA LEU A 124 -3.67 11.42 12.67
C LEU A 124 -3.19 12.47 13.70
N ALA A 125 -2.29 13.37 13.30
CA ALA A 125 -1.80 14.44 14.15
C ALA A 125 -2.89 15.45 14.55
N HIS A 126 -3.78 15.81 13.61
CA HIS A 126 -4.87 16.75 13.86
C HIS A 126 -5.90 16.19 14.84
N MET A 127 -6.28 14.91 14.70
CA MET A 127 -7.19 14.25 15.64
C MET A 127 -6.59 14.21 17.05
N TYR A 128 -5.30 13.88 17.17
CA TYR A 128 -4.62 13.86 18.46
C TYR A 128 -4.49 15.27 19.06
N TYR A 129 -4.19 16.28 18.24
CA TYR A 129 -4.16 17.68 18.67
C TYR A 129 -5.51 18.09 19.27
N LEU A 130 -6.62 17.87 18.56
CA LEU A 130 -7.97 18.17 19.06
C LEU A 130 -8.31 17.38 20.32
N PHE A 131 -7.88 16.13 20.43
CA PHE A 131 -8.05 15.35 21.65
C PHE A 131 -7.36 16.02 22.86
N ILE A 132 -6.12 16.49 22.68
CA ILE A 132 -5.36 17.15 23.75
C ILE A 132 -5.92 18.55 24.07
N THR A 133 -6.40 19.31 23.09
CA THR A 133 -6.85 20.70 23.32
C THR A 133 -8.32 20.83 23.70
N GLU A 134 -9.19 19.91 23.28
CA GLU A 134 -10.65 20.04 23.46
C GLU A 134 -11.27 18.97 24.36
N ILE A 135 -10.67 17.76 24.41
CA ILE A 135 -11.23 16.63 25.17
C ILE A 135 -10.53 16.48 26.51
N LEU A 136 -9.19 16.48 26.55
CA LEU A 136 -8.43 16.34 27.78
C LEU A 136 -8.76 17.43 28.84
N PRO A 137 -8.94 18.72 28.49
CA PRO A 137 -9.26 19.76 29.48
C PRO A 137 -10.64 19.62 30.13
N ARG A 138 -11.52 18.77 29.61
CA ARG A 138 -12.84 18.49 30.22
C ARG A 138 -12.73 17.74 31.54
N GLY A 139 -11.61 17.04 31.77
CA GLY A 139 -11.36 16.29 33.00
C GLY A 139 -11.97 14.88 33.04
N ASP A 140 -12.66 14.46 31.98
CA ASP A 140 -13.31 13.13 31.91
C ASP A 140 -12.33 11.99 31.56
N VAL A 141 -11.12 12.32 31.11
CA VAL A 141 -10.12 11.36 30.64
C VAL A 141 -9.06 11.13 31.71
N SER A 142 -8.87 9.88 32.12
CA SER A 142 -7.84 9.52 33.09
C SER A 142 -6.43 9.54 32.50
N GLN A 143 -5.40 9.66 33.36
CA GLN A 143 -4.00 9.62 32.92
C GLN A 143 -3.65 8.30 32.22
N LEU A 144 -4.24 7.18 32.66
CA LEU A 144 -4.07 5.89 32.02
C LEU A 144 -4.65 5.90 30.60
N GLN A 145 -5.84 6.46 30.40
CA GLN A 145 -6.47 6.56 29.08
C GLN A 145 -5.64 7.46 28.14
N LEU A 146 -5.12 8.58 28.63
CA LEU A 146 -4.22 9.46 27.89
C LEU A 146 -2.94 8.72 27.46
N PHE A 147 -2.30 8.00 28.39
CA PHE A 147 -1.12 7.21 28.11
C PHE A 147 -1.42 6.12 27.06
N THR A 148 -2.54 5.41 27.18
CA THR A 148 -2.94 4.36 26.23
C THR A 148 -3.15 4.91 24.83
N VAL A 149 -3.89 6.02 24.66
CA VAL A 149 -4.06 6.65 23.33
C VAL A 149 -2.72 7.09 22.76
N THR A 150 -1.91 7.77 23.57
CA THR A 150 -0.61 8.32 23.14
C THR A 150 0.36 7.20 22.73
N ALA A 151 0.41 6.12 23.51
CA ALA A 151 1.20 4.93 23.18
C ALA A 151 0.70 4.27 21.90
N GLY A 152 -0.61 4.10 21.72
CA GLY A 152 -1.20 3.55 20.49
C GLY A 152 -0.87 4.38 19.25
N MET A 153 -0.89 5.72 19.38
CA MET A 153 -0.48 6.66 18.33
C MET A 153 0.99 6.50 17.95
N ILE A 154 1.88 6.43 18.94
CA ILE A 154 3.32 6.21 18.72
C ILE A 154 3.56 4.85 18.06
N LEU A 155 2.91 3.79 18.55
CA LEU A 155 3.01 2.43 17.97
C LEU A 155 2.50 2.39 16.52
N THR A 156 1.44 3.15 16.21
CA THR A 156 0.94 3.30 14.83
C THR A 156 2.00 3.92 13.92
N ILE A 157 2.68 4.99 14.38
CA ILE A 157 3.75 5.63 13.61
C ILE A 157 4.96 4.71 13.45
N LEU A 158 5.39 4.04 14.53
CA LEU A 158 6.52 3.12 14.50
C LEU A 158 6.28 1.91 13.59
N SER A 159 5.08 1.31 13.64
CA SER A 159 4.69 0.21 12.76
C SER A 159 4.61 0.65 11.30
N LEU A 160 4.12 1.86 11.02
CA LEU A 160 4.14 2.44 9.67
C LEU A 160 5.56 2.67 9.14
N ILE A 161 6.45 3.21 9.97
CA ILE A 161 7.88 3.37 9.64
C ILE A 161 8.50 2.01 9.33
N HIS A 162 8.21 1.00 10.15
CA HIS A 162 8.70 -0.37 9.93
C HIS A 162 8.20 -0.93 8.60
N THR A 163 6.92 -0.77 8.31
CA THR A 163 6.30 -1.20 7.04
C THR A 163 6.95 -0.54 5.82
N LYS A 164 7.42 0.70 5.96
CA LYS A 164 8.09 1.45 4.89
C LYS A 164 9.56 1.06 4.67
N ARG A 165 10.20 0.27 5.55
CA ARG A 165 11.63 -0.10 5.44
C ARG A 165 11.98 -0.88 4.16
N GLY A 166 10.99 -1.51 3.50
CA GLY A 166 11.15 -2.04 2.15
C GLY A 166 10.33 -3.31 1.93
N PRO A 167 9.79 -3.53 0.71
CA PRO A 167 8.90 -4.65 0.42
C PRO A 167 9.61 -5.98 0.11
N GLY A 168 10.94 -5.99 0.06
CA GLY A 168 11.73 -7.11 -0.45
C GLY A 168 11.89 -7.03 -1.96
N PHE A 169 12.70 -6.08 -2.44
CA PHE A 169 13.01 -5.96 -3.87
C PHE A 169 13.81 -7.18 -4.36
N VAL A 170 13.62 -7.57 -5.62
CA VAL A 170 14.43 -8.61 -6.26
C VAL A 170 15.76 -7.99 -6.68
N THR A 171 16.86 -8.47 -6.09
CA THR A 171 18.23 -8.02 -6.37
C THR A 171 18.94 -8.94 -7.37
N ALA A 172 19.98 -8.43 -8.04
CA ALA A 172 20.82 -9.24 -8.94
C ALA A 172 21.49 -10.44 -8.23
N SER A 173 21.79 -10.30 -6.94
CA SER A 173 22.33 -11.39 -6.12
C SER A 173 21.40 -12.61 -6.00
N LEU A 174 20.08 -12.41 -5.97
CA LEU A 174 19.11 -13.51 -5.99
C LEU A 174 19.10 -14.24 -7.35
N GLN A 175 19.38 -13.50 -8.42
CA GLN A 175 19.53 -14.08 -9.76
C GLN A 175 20.83 -14.89 -9.88
N GLU A 176 21.93 -14.40 -9.31
CA GLU A 176 23.20 -15.14 -9.25
C GLU A 176 23.08 -16.42 -8.41
N ALA A 177 22.40 -16.34 -7.26
CA ALA A 177 22.13 -17.50 -6.41
C ALA A 177 21.34 -18.58 -7.17
N HIS A 178 20.28 -18.21 -7.88
CA HIS A 178 19.51 -19.15 -8.71
C HIS A 178 20.35 -19.74 -9.85
N SER A 179 21.17 -18.92 -10.52
CA SER A 179 22.05 -19.38 -11.61
C SER A 179 23.04 -20.43 -11.10
N ARG A 180 23.60 -20.23 -9.90
CA ARG A 180 24.48 -21.19 -9.23
C ARG A 180 23.76 -22.47 -8.85
N SER A 181 22.54 -22.39 -8.31
CA SER A 181 21.75 -23.59 -7.96
C SER A 181 21.38 -24.43 -9.20
N GLN A 182 21.03 -23.79 -10.32
CA GLN A 182 20.77 -24.50 -11.57
C GLN A 182 22.02 -25.16 -12.15
N GLU A 183 23.19 -24.53 -12.02
CA GLU A 183 24.47 -25.15 -12.42
C GLU A 183 24.81 -26.36 -11.56
N THR A 184 24.55 -26.33 -10.25
CA THR A 184 24.74 -27.46 -9.35
C THR A 184 23.78 -28.61 -9.67
N GLU A 185 22.48 -28.35 -9.83
CA GLU A 185 21.50 -29.38 -10.20
C GLU A 185 21.81 -30.04 -11.56
N LYS A 186 22.34 -29.25 -12.51
CA LYS A 186 22.74 -29.76 -13.82
C LYS A 186 24.00 -30.64 -13.73
N LYS A 187 24.96 -30.28 -12.88
CA LYS A 187 26.16 -31.10 -12.61
C LYS A 187 25.83 -32.41 -11.90
N ASP A 188 24.92 -32.40 -10.93
CA ASP A 188 24.49 -33.61 -10.21
C ASP A 188 23.69 -34.56 -11.12
N SER A 189 22.91 -34.00 -12.04
CA SER A 189 22.18 -34.79 -13.05
C SER A 189 23.10 -35.41 -14.10
N GLU A 190 24.20 -34.74 -14.48
CA GLU A 190 25.22 -35.28 -15.39
C GLU A 190 26.07 -36.37 -14.73
N HIS A 191 26.29 -36.29 -13.40
CA HIS A 191 27.08 -37.28 -12.66
C HIS A 191 26.32 -38.59 -12.36
N LEU A 192 24.97 -38.59 -12.41
CA LEU A 192 24.13 -39.76 -12.16
C LEU A 192 23.80 -40.58 -13.43
N ASN A 193 24.03 -40.03 -14.62
CA ASN A 193 23.76 -40.70 -15.91
C ASN A 193 24.91 -41.63 -16.40
N GLY A 194 25.88 -41.93 -15.53
CA GLY A 194 27.06 -42.75 -15.85
C GLY A 194 26.88 -44.27 -15.76
N SER A 195 25.70 -44.81 -15.41
CA SER A 195 25.51 -46.27 -15.38
C SER A 195 24.06 -46.70 -15.60
N VAL A 196 23.92 -47.72 -16.46
CA VAL A 196 22.77 -48.59 -16.75
C VAL A 196 21.85 -48.18 -17.92
N GLN A 197 22.05 -48.89 -19.05
CA GLN A 197 21.09 -49.05 -20.14
C GLN A 197 20.01 -50.09 -19.79
N SER A 198 18.78 -49.80 -20.26
CA SER A 198 17.73 -50.70 -20.79
C SER A 198 16.36 -50.73 -20.09
N ALA A 199 15.37 -50.36 -20.92
CA ALA A 199 14.05 -50.96 -21.14
C ALA A 199 12.80 -50.44 -20.39
N ALA A 200 11.77 -50.29 -21.24
CA ALA A 200 10.32 -50.30 -21.02
C ALA A 200 9.61 -48.99 -20.59
N SER A 201 8.93 -48.42 -21.60
CA SER A 201 7.88 -47.42 -21.54
C SER A 201 6.68 -47.86 -20.69
N SER A 202 6.30 -47.03 -19.72
CA SER A 202 4.92 -46.91 -19.26
C SER A 202 4.62 -45.45 -18.97
N SER A 203 3.74 -44.88 -19.79
CA SER A 203 3.25 -43.51 -19.69
C SER A 203 2.21 -43.43 -18.57
N GLU A 204 2.67 -43.30 -17.33
CA GLU A 204 1.80 -42.85 -16.24
C GLU A 204 1.88 -41.32 -16.16
N SER A 205 0.78 -40.68 -16.59
CA SER A 205 0.54 -39.26 -16.42
C SER A 205 0.39 -38.94 -14.92
N LYS A 206 1.51 -38.69 -14.24
CA LYS A 206 1.49 -37.95 -12.97
C LYS A 206 0.82 -36.59 -13.23
N PRO A 207 -0.13 -36.15 -12.39
CA PRO A 207 -0.67 -34.80 -12.51
C PRO A 207 0.49 -33.83 -12.34
N GLN A 208 0.79 -33.07 -13.38
CA GLN A 208 1.80 -32.02 -13.36
C GLN A 208 1.35 -30.98 -12.32
N THR A 209 1.86 -31.09 -11.10
CA THR A 209 2.04 -29.94 -10.22
C THR A 209 2.86 -28.94 -11.03
N LEU A 210 2.20 -27.92 -11.57
CA LEU A 210 2.85 -26.81 -12.28
C LEU A 210 3.90 -26.23 -11.34
N THR A 211 5.15 -26.61 -11.56
CA THR A 211 6.29 -26.16 -10.77
C THR A 211 6.35 -24.65 -10.86
N ALA A 212 6.51 -24.01 -9.71
CA ALA A 212 6.63 -22.57 -9.59
C ALA A 212 7.88 -22.11 -10.37
N LYS A 213 7.72 -21.73 -11.65
CA LYS A 213 8.82 -21.40 -12.55
C LYS A 213 9.24 -19.94 -12.40
N TRP A 214 10.55 -19.71 -12.40
CA TRP A 214 11.12 -18.38 -12.50
C TRP A 214 10.78 -17.75 -13.86
N SER A 215 10.60 -16.43 -13.89
CA SER A 215 10.26 -15.69 -15.12
C SER A 215 11.12 -14.46 -15.30
N ARG A 216 11.48 -14.11 -16.54
CA ARG A 216 12.24 -12.87 -16.81
C ARG A 216 11.31 -11.66 -16.80
N CYS A 217 11.70 -10.59 -16.12
CA CYS A 217 11.00 -9.31 -16.22
C CYS A 217 11.38 -8.58 -17.51
N PRO A 218 10.42 -8.15 -18.36
CA PRO A 218 10.73 -7.43 -19.60
C PRO A 218 11.32 -6.04 -19.33
N VAL A 219 10.90 -5.38 -18.24
CA VAL A 219 11.34 -4.02 -17.88
C VAL A 219 12.69 -4.03 -17.16
N CYS A 220 12.78 -4.77 -16.05
CA CYS A 220 14.00 -4.82 -15.25
C CYS A 220 15.10 -5.71 -15.87
N LYS A 221 14.75 -6.57 -16.85
CA LYS A 221 15.65 -7.54 -17.49
C LYS A 221 16.30 -8.56 -16.54
N ILE A 222 15.75 -8.73 -15.33
CA ILE A 222 16.20 -9.69 -14.31
C ILE A 222 15.29 -10.92 -14.24
N MET A 223 15.81 -12.02 -13.69
CA MET A 223 15.01 -13.21 -13.37
C MET A 223 14.24 -13.00 -12.06
N ARG A 224 12.93 -13.26 -12.10
CA ARG A 224 12.00 -13.10 -10.98
C ARG A 224 11.68 -14.46 -10.38
N PRO A 225 11.76 -14.62 -9.04
CA PRO A 225 11.26 -15.82 -8.39
C PRO A 225 9.74 -15.92 -8.56
N PRO A 226 9.14 -17.10 -8.30
CA PRO A 226 7.71 -17.27 -8.35
C PRO A 226 6.97 -16.24 -7.50
N ARG A 227 5.79 -15.81 -7.96
CA ARG A 227 4.93 -14.79 -7.29
C ARG A 227 5.53 -13.39 -7.21
N ALA A 228 6.77 -13.15 -7.65
CA ALA A 228 7.31 -11.81 -7.75
C ALA A 228 6.67 -11.01 -8.91
N GLY A 229 6.64 -9.69 -8.75
CA GLY A 229 5.98 -8.78 -9.68
C GLY A 229 6.72 -7.49 -9.93
N HIS A 230 6.63 -6.98 -11.15
CA HIS A 230 7.14 -5.64 -11.45
C HIS A 230 6.09 -4.61 -11.03
N CYS A 231 6.47 -3.69 -10.13
CA CYS A 231 5.62 -2.56 -9.79
C CYS A 231 6.04 -1.34 -10.60
N ARG A 232 5.18 -0.88 -11.51
CA ARG A 232 5.43 0.29 -12.37
C ARG A 232 5.70 1.57 -11.57
N THR A 233 4.96 1.77 -10.48
CA THR A 233 5.12 2.92 -9.58
C THR A 233 6.47 2.94 -8.88
N CYS A 234 6.94 1.76 -8.45
CA CYS A 234 8.25 1.64 -7.83
C CYS A 234 9.38 1.55 -8.85
N GLY A 235 9.12 1.09 -10.07
CA GLY A 235 10.12 0.85 -11.11
C GLY A 235 10.96 -0.41 -10.86
N SER A 236 10.55 -1.28 -9.94
CA SER A 236 11.34 -2.42 -9.47
C SER A 236 10.49 -3.67 -9.30
N CYS A 237 11.13 -4.84 -9.39
CA CYS A 237 10.50 -6.11 -9.05
C CYS A 237 10.48 -6.33 -7.53
N VAL A 238 9.37 -6.82 -7.01
CA VAL A 238 9.12 -7.08 -5.58
C VAL A 238 8.78 -8.56 -5.40
N GLN A 239 9.41 -9.20 -4.41
CA GLN A 239 9.13 -10.58 -4.03
C GLN A 239 7.72 -10.70 -3.44
N ARG A 240 6.98 -11.73 -3.87
CA ARG A 240 5.58 -11.97 -3.48
C ARG A 240 4.77 -10.66 -3.43
N LEU A 241 4.74 -9.95 -4.56
CA LEU A 241 4.13 -8.63 -4.65
C LEU A 241 2.62 -8.73 -4.37
N ASP A 242 2.17 -8.09 -3.29
CA ASP A 242 0.75 -8.02 -2.97
C ASP A 242 0.07 -6.89 -3.73
N HIS A 243 0.45 -5.65 -3.44
CA HIS A 243 -0.02 -4.46 -4.14
C HIS A 243 0.95 -3.28 -3.95
N HIS A 244 0.76 -2.22 -4.74
CA HIS A 244 1.36 -0.92 -4.45
C HIS A 244 0.38 -0.09 -3.63
N CYS A 245 0.71 0.19 -2.37
CA CYS A 245 -0.17 0.94 -1.49
C CYS A 245 0.14 2.44 -1.60
N ILE A 246 -0.82 3.17 -2.19
CA ILE A 246 -0.76 4.63 -2.35
C ILE A 246 -0.69 5.37 -1.00
N TRP A 247 -1.27 4.80 0.07
CA TRP A 247 -1.34 5.41 1.40
C TRP A 247 -0.02 5.41 2.14
N ILE A 248 0.85 4.42 1.90
CA ILE A 248 2.20 4.37 2.49
C ILE A 248 3.29 4.77 1.47
N ASN A 249 2.89 5.04 0.22
CA ASN A 249 3.75 5.29 -0.92
C ASN A 249 4.89 4.27 -1.01
N SER A 250 4.52 2.98 -0.95
CA SER A 250 5.43 1.83 -0.99
C SER A 250 4.66 0.58 -1.43
N CYS A 251 5.37 -0.41 -1.99
CA CYS A 251 4.76 -1.73 -2.17
C CYS A 251 4.57 -2.44 -0.82
N VAL A 252 3.60 -3.33 -0.81
CA VAL A 252 3.47 -4.42 0.15
C VAL A 252 3.91 -5.70 -0.55
N GLY A 253 4.89 -6.39 0.03
CA GLY A 253 5.47 -7.62 -0.50
C GLY A 253 6.02 -8.47 0.62
N GLN A 254 6.77 -9.52 0.27
CA GLN A 254 7.22 -10.56 1.21
C GLN A 254 7.81 -10.01 2.52
N ALA A 255 8.71 -9.03 2.43
CA ALA A 255 9.49 -8.56 3.58
C ALA A 255 8.72 -7.62 4.53
N ASN A 256 7.62 -6.99 4.08
CA ASN A 256 6.88 -6.01 4.89
C ASN A 256 5.39 -6.33 5.06
N HIS A 257 4.87 -7.40 4.47
CA HIS A 257 3.43 -7.76 4.57
C HIS A 257 2.97 -7.94 6.02
N ARG A 258 3.79 -8.54 6.88
CA ARG A 258 3.47 -8.69 8.31
C ARG A 258 3.39 -7.36 9.03
N SER A 259 4.33 -6.46 8.77
CA SER A 259 4.34 -5.12 9.35
C SER A 259 3.14 -4.31 8.87
N PHE A 260 2.73 -4.48 7.61
CA PHE A 260 1.53 -3.86 7.07
C PHE A 260 0.28 -4.30 7.83
N LEU A 261 0.09 -5.61 8.08
CA LEU A 261 -1.01 -6.10 8.92
C LEU A 261 -0.95 -5.55 10.35
N LEU A 262 0.24 -5.56 10.96
CA LEU A 262 0.42 -5.02 12.31
C LEU A 262 0.02 -3.53 12.36
N THR A 263 0.41 -2.76 11.35
CA THR A 263 0.05 -1.34 11.23
C THR A 263 -1.46 -1.16 11.16
N LEU A 264 -2.17 -1.98 10.36
CA LEU A 264 -3.63 -1.97 10.29
C LEU A 264 -4.27 -2.30 11.64
N CYS A 265 -3.82 -3.35 12.32
CA CYS A 265 -4.35 -3.76 13.62
C CYS A 265 -4.15 -2.69 14.70
N VAL A 266 -2.92 -2.17 14.83
CA VAL A 266 -2.59 -1.14 15.83
C VAL A 266 -3.36 0.15 15.56
N PHE A 267 -3.46 0.57 14.28
CA PHE A 267 -4.27 1.71 13.89
C PHE A 267 -5.73 1.51 14.30
N LEU A 268 -6.34 0.37 13.96
CA LEU A 268 -7.75 0.11 14.23
C LEU A 268 -8.04 0.12 15.74
N LEU A 269 -7.22 -0.56 16.54
CA LEU A 269 -7.36 -0.57 17.99
C LEU A 269 -7.24 0.84 18.58
N THR A 270 -6.23 1.60 18.17
CA THR A 270 -6.00 2.98 18.63
C THR A 270 -7.15 3.89 18.22
N SER A 271 -7.62 3.76 16.98
CA SER A 271 -8.69 4.59 16.41
C SER A 271 -10.04 4.30 17.07
N VAL A 272 -10.42 3.04 17.24
CA VAL A 272 -11.66 2.66 17.96
C VAL A 272 -11.61 3.17 19.39
N TYR A 273 -10.48 3.01 20.08
CA TYR A 273 -10.32 3.49 21.45
C TYR A 273 -10.41 5.02 21.55
N GLY A 274 -9.70 5.74 20.68
CA GLY A 274 -9.74 7.21 20.63
C GLY A 274 -11.14 7.75 20.33
N ILE A 275 -11.83 7.20 19.32
CA ILE A 275 -13.22 7.55 19.00
C ILE A 275 -14.12 7.32 20.22
N SER A 276 -13.95 6.18 20.91
CA SER A 276 -14.74 5.85 22.09
C SER A 276 -14.57 6.88 23.22
N LEU A 277 -13.33 7.30 23.50
CA LEU A 277 -13.07 8.33 24.52
C LEU A 277 -13.68 9.68 24.15
N VAL A 278 -13.56 10.10 22.88
CA VAL A 278 -14.18 11.34 22.39
C VAL A 278 -15.69 11.29 22.56
N LEU A 279 -16.35 10.21 22.11
CA LEU A 279 -17.80 10.07 22.22
C LEU A 279 -18.28 9.99 23.67
N CYS A 280 -17.55 9.29 24.55
CA CYS A 280 -17.88 9.22 25.98
C CYS A 280 -17.80 10.60 26.66
N SER A 281 -16.81 11.43 26.32
CA SER A 281 -16.68 12.78 26.88
C SER A 281 -17.71 13.76 26.31
N LEU A 282 -18.05 13.64 25.02
CA LEU A 282 -19.08 14.50 24.40
C LEU A 282 -20.51 14.10 24.78
N CYS A 283 -20.77 12.80 24.95
CA CYS A 283 -22.12 12.24 25.08
C CYS A 283 -22.21 11.21 26.23
N PRO A 284 -21.89 11.59 27.49
CA PRO A 284 -21.66 10.64 28.59
C PRO A 284 -22.88 9.81 29.00
N ARG A 285 -24.10 10.24 28.64
CA ARG A 285 -25.36 9.55 28.96
C ARG A 285 -25.82 8.58 27.87
N GLN A 286 -25.03 8.39 26.82
CA GLN A 286 -25.41 7.57 25.68
C GLN A 286 -24.46 6.39 25.47
N TYR A 287 -25.01 5.30 24.96
CA TYR A 287 -24.20 4.19 24.45
C TYR A 287 -23.40 4.65 23.23
N LEU A 288 -22.19 4.09 23.03
CA LEU A 288 -21.26 4.49 21.96
C LEU A 288 -21.90 4.53 20.57
N MET A 289 -22.71 3.52 20.22
CA MET A 289 -23.36 3.47 18.90
C MET A 289 -24.41 4.58 18.74
N THR A 290 -25.20 4.86 19.78
CA THR A 290 -26.17 5.96 19.77
C THR A 290 -25.46 7.30 19.74
N ALA A 291 -24.42 7.48 20.57
CA ALA A 291 -23.60 8.68 20.61
C ALA A 291 -22.96 8.96 19.24
N LEU A 292 -22.50 7.93 18.54
CA LEU A 292 -21.96 8.08 17.18
C LEU A 292 -23.03 8.56 16.19
N LEU A 293 -24.29 8.16 16.32
CA LEU A 293 -25.33 8.58 15.38
C LEU A 293 -26.00 9.90 15.76
N TYR A 294 -26.12 10.18 17.05
CA TYR A 294 -26.91 11.30 17.56
C TYR A 294 -26.43 11.76 18.95
N CYS A 295 -26.14 13.04 19.08
CA CYS A 295 -25.81 13.66 20.36
C CYS A 295 -26.51 15.02 20.52
N PRO A 296 -27.54 15.11 21.38
CA PRO A 296 -28.30 16.35 21.58
C PRO A 296 -27.38 17.51 21.98
N GLY A 297 -27.53 18.64 21.31
CA GLY A 297 -26.81 19.88 21.66
C GLY A 297 -25.31 19.90 21.33
N VAL A 298 -24.74 18.85 20.71
CA VAL A 298 -23.30 18.79 20.39
C VAL A 298 -22.85 19.89 19.40
N TYR A 299 -23.78 20.40 18.58
CA TYR A 299 -23.56 21.49 17.63
C TYR A 299 -23.78 22.89 18.24
N SER A 300 -24.05 23.02 19.54
CA SER A 300 -24.25 24.32 20.19
C SER A 300 -22.96 25.12 20.37
N GLN A 301 -21.82 24.43 20.47
CA GLN A 301 -20.50 25.03 20.55
C GLN A 301 -19.64 24.55 19.39
N SER A 302 -18.84 25.43 18.79
CA SER A 302 -18.03 25.10 17.63
C SER A 302 -16.95 24.06 17.92
N SER A 303 -16.38 24.05 19.12
CA SER A 303 -15.36 23.08 19.53
C SER A 303 -15.92 21.67 19.65
N THR A 304 -17.05 21.50 20.36
CA THR A 304 -17.74 20.19 20.47
C THR A 304 -18.21 19.69 19.11
N ALA A 305 -18.74 20.58 18.28
CA ALA A 305 -19.20 20.24 16.93
C ALA A 305 -18.03 19.73 16.06
N LEU A 306 -16.86 20.38 16.15
CA LEU A 306 -15.67 19.97 15.43
C LEU A 306 -15.15 18.62 15.90
N CYS A 307 -15.04 18.39 17.22
CA CYS A 307 -14.63 17.09 17.76
C CYS A 307 -15.60 15.96 17.36
N PHE A 308 -16.90 16.22 17.39
CA PHE A 308 -17.92 15.26 16.97
C PHE A 308 -17.83 14.92 15.47
N THR A 309 -17.68 15.95 14.63
CA THR A 309 -17.46 15.79 13.18
C THR A 309 -16.17 15.01 12.89
N CYS A 310 -15.11 15.26 13.67
CA CYS A 310 -13.85 14.53 13.60
C CYS A 310 -13.98 13.07 14.04
N ALA A 311 -14.86 12.76 15.01
CA ALA A 311 -15.20 11.40 15.37
C ALA A 311 -15.89 10.66 14.21
N TRP A 312 -16.84 11.31 13.52
CA TRP A 312 -17.46 10.76 12.31
C TRP A 312 -16.45 10.50 11.19
N TYR A 313 -15.60 11.49 10.88
CA TYR A 313 -14.52 11.34 9.92
C TYR A 313 -13.63 10.16 10.28
N SER A 314 -13.20 10.07 11.54
CA SER A 314 -12.37 8.98 12.04
C SER A 314 -13.07 7.64 11.87
N SER A 315 -14.36 7.51 12.23
CA SER A 315 -15.13 6.27 12.06
C SER A 315 -15.22 5.80 10.60
N ILE A 316 -15.37 6.72 9.63
CA ILE A 316 -15.36 6.39 8.20
C ILE A 316 -14.01 5.80 7.80
N ILE A 317 -12.90 6.43 8.22
CA ILE A 317 -11.55 5.93 7.94
C ILE A 317 -11.30 4.58 8.63
N THR A 318 -11.70 4.43 9.90
CA THR A 318 -11.62 3.17 10.65
C THR A 318 -12.38 2.06 9.92
N GLY A 319 -13.60 2.33 9.44
CA GLY A 319 -14.40 1.36 8.69
C GLY A 319 -13.72 0.92 7.38
N GLY A 320 -13.15 1.88 6.63
CA GLY A 320 -12.38 1.57 5.42
C GLY A 320 -11.14 0.72 5.70
N LEU A 321 -10.38 1.04 6.74
CA LEU A 321 -9.20 0.26 7.13
C LEU A 321 -9.56 -1.11 7.71
N LEU A 322 -10.72 -1.25 8.37
CA LEU A 322 -11.24 -2.53 8.81
C LEU A 322 -11.58 -3.43 7.62
N TYR A 323 -12.22 -2.87 6.59
CA TYR A 323 -12.48 -3.58 5.34
C TYR A 323 -11.18 -4.06 4.66
N LEU A 324 -10.14 -3.21 4.63
CA LEU A 324 -8.82 -3.60 4.11
C LEU A 324 -8.20 -4.72 4.95
N LEU A 325 -8.25 -4.64 6.29
CA LEU A 325 -7.73 -5.68 7.17
C LEU A 325 -8.45 -7.01 6.92
N VAL A 326 -9.78 -7.00 6.84
CA VAL A 326 -10.59 -8.21 6.56
C VAL A 326 -10.19 -8.81 5.21
N THR A 327 -10.09 -7.99 4.16
CA THR A 327 -9.68 -8.45 2.83
C THR A 327 -8.28 -9.10 2.87
N GLN A 328 -7.33 -8.49 3.58
CA GLN A 328 -5.97 -9.01 3.72
C GLN A 328 -5.92 -10.32 4.52
N VAL A 329 -6.64 -10.40 5.64
CA VAL A 329 -6.77 -11.62 6.47
C VAL A 329 -7.35 -12.77 5.64
N LEU A 330 -8.37 -12.49 4.83
CA LEU A 330 -8.98 -13.48 3.96
C LEU A 330 -8.01 -13.92 2.85
N ASN A 331 -7.40 -12.97 2.14
CA ASN A 331 -6.40 -13.26 1.10
C ASN A 331 -5.27 -14.16 1.63
N ILE A 332 -4.74 -13.86 2.82
CA ILE A 332 -3.74 -14.69 3.50
C ILE A 332 -4.29 -16.07 3.84
N SER A 333 -5.53 -16.14 4.34
CA SER A 333 -6.18 -17.41 4.67
C SER A 333 -6.34 -18.34 3.46
N PHE A 334 -6.41 -17.79 2.24
CA PHE A 334 -6.41 -18.55 0.98
C PHE A 334 -5.04 -18.61 0.29
N ASN A 335 -3.98 -18.06 0.90
CA ASN A 335 -2.64 -17.92 0.34
C ASN A 335 -2.59 -17.20 -1.03
N VAL A 336 -3.47 -16.23 -1.22
CA VAL A 336 -3.59 -15.41 -2.44
C VAL A 336 -3.13 -13.99 -2.14
N THR A 337 -2.32 -13.42 -3.02
CA THR A 337 -2.01 -11.98 -2.99
C THR A 337 -3.07 -11.17 -3.73
N GLU A 338 -3.22 -9.89 -3.41
CA GLU A 338 -4.17 -9.01 -4.11
C GLU A 338 -3.89 -8.96 -5.62
N ARG A 339 -2.61 -8.92 -6.03
CA ARG A 339 -2.21 -9.01 -7.44
C ARG A 339 -2.67 -10.33 -8.10
N GLU A 340 -2.48 -11.46 -7.43
CA GLU A 340 -2.93 -12.76 -7.94
C GLU A 340 -4.46 -12.80 -8.09
N ALA A 341 -5.20 -12.28 -7.11
CA ALA A 341 -6.66 -12.16 -7.17
C ALA A 341 -7.10 -11.28 -8.37
N GLN A 342 -6.47 -10.12 -8.56
CA GLN A 342 -6.76 -9.22 -9.68
C GLN A 342 -6.46 -9.86 -11.05
N LEU A 343 -5.34 -10.57 -11.17
CA LEU A 343 -4.98 -11.30 -12.38
C LEU A 343 -5.98 -12.43 -12.67
N ALA A 344 -6.40 -13.18 -11.64
CA ALA A 344 -7.36 -14.25 -11.77
C ALA A 344 -8.75 -13.76 -12.19
N LEU A 345 -9.21 -12.61 -11.66
CA LEU A 345 -10.45 -11.96 -12.11
C LEU A 345 -10.35 -11.50 -13.57
N ARG A 346 -9.22 -10.89 -13.95
CA ARG A 346 -8.99 -10.40 -15.31
C ARG A 346 -8.97 -11.52 -16.34
N ASN A 347 -8.32 -12.63 -16.00
CA ASN A 347 -8.20 -13.80 -16.87
C ASN A 347 -9.42 -14.75 -16.76
N LYS A 348 -10.40 -14.42 -15.90
CA LYS A 348 -11.58 -15.24 -15.61
C LYS A 348 -11.24 -16.67 -15.15
N THR A 349 -10.11 -16.82 -14.46
CA THR A 349 -9.63 -18.11 -13.92
C THR A 349 -9.95 -18.29 -12.44
N GLY A 350 -10.27 -17.21 -11.73
CA GLY A 350 -10.55 -17.24 -10.29
C GLY A 350 -11.98 -17.63 -9.94
N GLN A 351 -12.15 -18.39 -8.85
CA GLN A 351 -13.47 -18.67 -8.27
C GLN A 351 -13.77 -17.65 -7.17
N SER A 352 -14.87 -16.93 -7.32
CA SER A 352 -15.35 -16.04 -6.26
C SER A 352 -15.93 -16.84 -5.10
N ARG A 353 -15.49 -16.54 -3.87
CA ARG A 353 -16.03 -17.09 -2.61
C ARG A 353 -16.44 -15.95 -1.68
N LEU A 354 -17.21 -16.27 -0.63
CA LEU A 354 -17.64 -15.32 0.40
C LEU A 354 -18.32 -14.07 -0.21
N TRP A 355 -19.35 -14.27 -1.04
CA TRP A 355 -20.08 -13.17 -1.71
C TRP A 355 -19.19 -12.17 -2.48
N GLY A 356 -18.11 -12.62 -3.13
CA GLY A 356 -17.24 -11.71 -3.88
C GLY A 356 -16.05 -11.17 -3.11
N LEU A 357 -15.97 -11.41 -1.80
CA LEU A 357 -14.93 -10.86 -0.94
C LEU A 357 -13.57 -11.53 -1.13
N VAL A 358 -13.55 -12.76 -1.67
CA VAL A 358 -12.32 -13.52 -1.92
C VAL A 358 -12.34 -14.11 -3.31
N VAL A 359 -11.18 -14.07 -3.97
CA VAL A 359 -10.91 -14.78 -5.21
C VAL A 359 -9.96 -15.93 -4.91
N ASP A 360 -10.46 -17.15 -5.02
CA ASP A 360 -9.68 -18.36 -4.80
C ASP A 360 -9.10 -18.85 -6.13
N THR A 361 -7.76 -18.90 -6.22
CA THR A 361 -7.04 -19.46 -7.37
C THR A 361 -6.74 -20.95 -7.19
N ARG A 362 -6.81 -21.48 -5.96
CA ARG A 362 -6.41 -22.84 -5.56
C ARG A 362 -4.95 -23.23 -5.85
N GLU A 363 -4.15 -22.37 -6.49
CA GLU A 363 -2.77 -22.69 -6.89
C GLU A 363 -1.81 -22.85 -5.71
N PHE A 364 -1.91 -21.96 -4.72
CA PHE A 364 -1.00 -21.90 -3.57
C PHE A 364 -1.66 -22.29 -2.25
N SER A 365 -2.97 -22.51 -2.22
CA SER A 365 -3.69 -22.79 -0.98
C SER A 365 -3.45 -24.22 -0.51
N ARG A 366 -2.96 -24.38 0.73
CA ARG A 366 -2.69 -25.68 1.37
C ARG A 366 -3.53 -25.90 2.64
N GLY A 367 -4.59 -25.11 2.80
CA GLY A 367 -5.47 -25.10 3.97
C GLY A 367 -5.12 -24.00 4.98
N PHE A 368 -6.12 -23.56 5.75
CA PHE A 368 -6.04 -22.37 6.60
C PHE A 368 -4.79 -22.33 7.48
N TYR A 369 -4.55 -23.37 8.28
CA TYR A 369 -3.40 -23.43 9.19
C TYR A 369 -2.06 -23.34 8.45
N GLN A 370 -1.89 -24.13 7.39
CA GLN A 370 -0.64 -24.15 6.62
C GLN A 370 -0.39 -22.82 5.91
N ASN A 371 -1.43 -22.17 5.39
CA ASN A 371 -1.35 -20.85 4.76
C ASN A 371 -0.88 -19.78 5.76
N TRP A 372 -1.41 -19.80 6.99
CA TRP A 372 -0.98 -18.88 8.05
C TRP A 372 0.42 -19.18 8.56
N VAL A 373 0.80 -20.46 8.72
CA VAL A 373 2.17 -20.84 9.08
C VAL A 373 3.13 -20.36 7.99
N GLU A 374 2.85 -20.63 6.71
CA GLU A 374 3.65 -20.13 5.59
C GLU A 374 3.78 -18.61 5.66
N PHE A 375 2.68 -17.87 5.83
CA PHE A 375 2.69 -16.41 5.93
C PHE A 375 3.55 -15.90 7.10
N LEU A 376 3.39 -16.49 8.29
CA LEU A 376 4.11 -16.11 9.51
C LEU A 376 5.57 -16.58 9.54
N THR A 377 5.93 -17.54 8.68
CA THR A 377 7.29 -18.07 8.57
C THR A 377 8.04 -17.64 7.32
N MET A 378 7.36 -17.06 6.29
CA MET A 378 7.97 -16.46 5.09
C MET A 378 9.34 -15.89 5.42
N THR A 379 10.37 -16.65 5.06
CA THR A 379 11.74 -16.32 5.40
C THR A 379 12.13 -15.15 4.51
N ASP A 380 12.85 -14.17 5.07
CA ASP A 380 13.58 -13.25 4.22
C ASP A 380 14.56 -14.10 3.41
N ALA A 381 14.44 -14.08 2.08
CA ALA A 381 15.31 -14.86 1.20
C ALA A 381 16.81 -14.57 1.45
N SER A 382 17.14 -13.46 2.12
CA SER A 382 18.49 -13.12 2.58
C SER A 382 19.01 -14.01 3.72
N ILE A 383 18.14 -14.56 4.58
CA ILE A 383 18.54 -15.36 5.74
C ILE A 383 18.76 -16.83 5.35
N SER A 384 17.87 -17.38 4.50
CA SER A 384 18.02 -18.76 3.99
C SER A 384 19.29 -18.93 3.15
N LEU A 385 19.71 -17.89 2.42
CA LEU A 385 20.95 -17.95 1.64
C LEU A 385 22.19 -17.85 2.53
N ARG A 386 22.08 -17.19 3.70
CA ARG A 386 23.19 -17.08 4.65
C ARG A 386 23.39 -18.38 5.43
N SER A 387 22.30 -19.07 5.80
CA SER A 387 22.40 -20.37 6.48
C SER A 387 22.93 -21.47 5.56
N SER A 388 22.51 -21.51 4.29
CA SER A 388 23.03 -22.54 3.35
C SER A 388 24.51 -22.36 2.98
N LEU A 389 25.09 -21.18 3.23
CA LEU A 389 26.51 -20.89 3.00
C LEU A 389 27.37 -21.21 4.24
N THR A 390 26.80 -21.23 5.44
CA THR A 390 27.51 -21.60 6.68
C THR A 390 27.45 -23.08 7.00
N ASP A 391 26.50 -23.84 6.45
CA ASP A 391 26.35 -25.29 6.67
C ASP A 391 27.20 -26.14 5.70
N LEU A 392 28.15 -25.53 4.99
CA LEU A 392 29.05 -26.16 4.00
C LEU A 392 30.55 -25.97 4.32
N VAL A 393 30.91 -25.75 5.60
CA VAL A 393 32.31 -25.69 6.06
C VAL A 393 32.66 -26.92 6.90
#